data_AF-A0A957B6B9-F1
#
_entry.id   AF-A0A957B6B9-F1
#
_cell.length_a   1.000
_cell.length_b   1.000
_cell.length_c   1.000
_cell.angle_alpha   90.00
_cell.angle_beta   90.00
_cell.angle_gamma   90.00
#
_symmetry.space_group_name_H-M   'P 1'
#
loop_
_entity.id
_entity.type
_entity.pdbx_description
1 polymer ?
#
loop_
_entity_poly.entity_id
_entity_poly.type
_entity_poly.pdbx_seq_one_letter_code
_entity_poly.pdbx_strand_id
1 'polypeptide(L)'
;MLPINKHALARYNGLFDNQKYQSLARSIADDLHIERDTTHVADLMNAVTDTALLLCQHSHYKDAAVRLAILCGQSGISVATIDRIHIYLLIYQRFGEASADDFMLTAKALLKAHELSDPLKAAVSFANGVHGWRGRVAYQLLAASDYLVQAAVQLLINGNLPYIREKLHHGLKHFIGALHEGVKNSPDHFDFSETGFKNV
;
A
#
# COMPACT_ATOMS: atom_id res chain seq x y z
N MET A 1 -23.53 -6.56 23.53
CA MET A 1 -22.65 -5.79 22.60
C MET A 1 -22.73 -4.26 22.77
N LEU A 2 -23.84 -3.67 23.21
CA LEU A 2 -24.00 -2.21 23.41
C LEU A 2 -23.05 -1.49 24.41
N PRO A 3 -22.56 -2.12 25.51
CA PRO A 3 -21.72 -1.41 26.49
C PRO A 3 -20.35 -1.02 25.95
N ILE A 4 -19.74 -1.89 25.15
CA ILE A 4 -18.38 -1.71 24.61
C ILE A 4 -18.32 -0.48 23.69
N ASN A 5 -19.29 -0.33 22.79
CA ASN A 5 -19.33 0.81 21.88
C ASN A 5 -19.54 2.14 22.62
N LYS A 6 -20.32 2.16 23.71
CA LYS A 6 -20.47 3.36 24.55
C LYS A 6 -19.15 3.74 25.23
N HIS A 7 -18.40 2.77 25.75
CA HIS A 7 -17.08 3.03 26.31
C HIS A 7 -16.08 3.51 25.27
N ALA A 8 -16.10 2.94 24.06
CA ALA A 8 -15.25 3.37 22.95
C ALA A 8 -15.54 4.83 22.55
N LEU A 9 -16.82 5.20 22.42
CA LEU A 9 -17.23 6.58 22.13
C LEU A 9 -16.82 7.55 23.25
N ALA A 10 -17.01 7.18 24.51
CA ALA A 10 -16.60 8.02 25.63
C ALA A 10 -15.08 8.25 25.64
N ARG A 11 -14.29 7.22 25.35
CA ARG A 11 -12.83 7.33 25.23
C ARG A 11 -12.43 8.22 24.06
N TYR A 12 -13.01 8.01 22.88
CA TYR A 12 -12.74 8.85 21.72
C TYR A 12 -13.00 10.32 22.04
N ASN A 13 -14.19 10.64 22.58
CA ASN A 13 -14.56 12.01 22.94
C ASN A 13 -13.62 12.62 24.00
N GLY A 14 -13.16 11.83 24.97
CA GLY A 14 -12.22 12.29 26.00
C GLY A 14 -10.80 12.56 25.48
N LEU A 15 -10.41 11.95 24.36
CA LEU A 15 -9.10 12.10 23.72
C LEU A 15 -9.13 13.08 22.53
N PHE A 16 -10.32 13.48 22.09
CA PHE A 16 -10.49 14.26 20.86
C PHE A 16 -9.79 15.62 20.96
N ASP A 17 -8.79 15.80 20.12
CA ASP A 17 -8.06 17.07 19.95
C ASP A 17 -8.53 17.77 18.68
N ASN A 18 -9.43 18.76 18.85
CA ASN A 18 -9.97 19.53 17.74
C ASN A 18 -8.87 20.32 17.01
N GLN A 19 -7.87 20.86 17.71
CA GLN A 19 -6.83 21.65 17.07
C GLN A 19 -6.00 20.79 16.10
N LYS A 20 -5.59 19.60 16.54
CA LYS A 20 -4.89 18.64 15.67
C LYS A 20 -5.78 18.16 14.54
N TYR A 21 -7.04 17.86 14.82
CA TYR A 21 -8.01 17.44 13.80
C TYR A 21 -8.18 18.48 12.68
N GLN A 22 -8.34 19.76 13.05
CA GLN A 22 -8.44 20.85 12.08
C GLN A 22 -7.13 21.07 11.30
N SER A 23 -5.98 20.89 11.95
CA SER A 23 -4.69 20.98 11.28
C SER A 23 -4.49 19.87 10.25
N LEU A 24 -4.96 18.65 10.52
CA LEU A 24 -4.91 17.54 9.56
C LEU A 24 -5.75 17.84 8.34
N ALA A 25 -6.99 18.30 8.53
CA ALA A 25 -7.88 18.64 7.42
C ALA A 25 -7.25 19.67 6.47
N ARG A 26 -6.51 20.65 7.01
CA ARG A 26 -5.75 21.62 6.20
C ARG A 26 -4.60 20.96 5.44
N SER A 27 -3.77 20.15 6.11
CA SER A 27 -2.66 19.45 5.43
C SER A 27 -3.13 18.54 4.30
N ILE A 28 -4.28 17.88 4.48
CA ILE A 28 -4.91 17.08 3.43
C ILE A 28 -5.38 17.96 2.27
N ALA A 29 -6.06 19.08 2.56
CA ALA A 29 -6.51 20.01 1.52
C ALA A 29 -5.34 20.60 0.72
N ASP A 30 -4.25 20.95 1.41
CA ASP A 30 -3.02 21.49 0.81
C ASP A 30 -2.36 20.46 -0.14
N ASP A 31 -2.21 19.20 0.29
CA ASP A 31 -1.64 18.12 -0.52
C ASP A 31 -2.48 17.85 -1.78
N LEU A 32 -3.79 17.97 -1.67
CA LEU A 32 -4.73 17.73 -2.76
C LEU A 32 -4.94 18.94 -3.67
N HIS A 33 -4.44 20.11 -3.28
CA HIS A 33 -4.66 21.39 -3.96
C HIS A 33 -6.14 21.74 -4.15
N ILE A 34 -6.96 21.46 -3.11
CA ILE A 34 -8.40 21.74 -3.10
C ILE A 34 -8.80 22.50 -1.84
N GLU A 35 -10.04 22.99 -1.82
CA GLU A 35 -10.59 23.61 -0.61
C GLU A 35 -10.83 22.57 0.50
N ARG A 36 -10.62 23.00 1.75
CA ARG A 36 -10.79 22.17 2.95
C ARG A 36 -12.21 21.63 3.09
N ASP A 37 -13.22 22.39 2.68
CA ASP A 37 -14.64 22.05 2.90
C ASP A 37 -15.24 21.21 1.76
N THR A 38 -14.39 20.54 0.97
CA THR A 38 -14.81 19.63 -0.09
C THR A 38 -15.19 18.26 0.46
N THR A 39 -16.02 17.53 -0.29
CA THR A 39 -16.39 16.15 0.02
C THR A 39 -15.17 15.24 0.13
N HIS A 40 -14.14 15.45 -0.70
CA HIS A 40 -12.96 14.62 -0.72
C HIS A 40 -12.13 14.74 0.58
N VAL A 41 -11.94 15.96 1.10
CA VAL A 41 -11.30 16.16 2.40
C VAL A 41 -12.15 15.58 3.52
N ALA A 42 -13.48 15.76 3.45
CA ALA A 42 -14.39 15.20 4.43
C ALA A 42 -14.34 13.66 4.48
N ASP A 43 -14.27 12.98 3.33
CA ASP A 43 -14.18 11.52 3.25
C ASP A 43 -12.89 10.99 3.91
N LEU A 44 -11.75 11.64 3.65
CA LEU A 44 -10.49 11.31 4.33
C LEU A 44 -10.56 11.56 5.84
N MET A 45 -11.12 12.70 6.25
CA MET A 45 -11.26 13.03 7.68
C MET A 45 -12.25 12.10 8.40
N ASN A 46 -13.27 11.59 7.70
CA ASN A 46 -14.16 10.55 8.21
C ASN A 46 -13.40 9.23 8.39
N ALA A 47 -12.56 8.83 7.43
CA ALA A 47 -11.72 7.64 7.57
C ALA A 47 -10.70 7.76 8.73
N VAL A 48 -10.18 8.96 9.01
CA VAL A 48 -9.36 9.23 10.20
C VAL A 48 -10.16 9.02 11.48
N THR A 49 -11.40 9.54 11.54
CA THR A 49 -12.31 9.36 12.67
C THR A 49 -12.66 7.88 12.89
N ASP A 50 -13.00 7.16 11.83
CA ASP A 50 -13.30 5.72 11.88
C ASP A 50 -12.12 4.92 12.42
N THR A 51 -10.90 5.28 12.01
CA THR A 51 -9.67 4.65 12.49
C THR A 51 -9.39 4.98 13.95
N ALA A 52 -9.63 6.21 14.39
CA ALA A 52 -9.55 6.57 15.81
C ALA A 52 -10.58 5.80 16.66
N LEU A 53 -11.78 5.58 16.14
CA LEU A 53 -12.81 4.77 16.79
C LEU A 53 -12.45 3.28 16.84
N LEU A 54 -11.84 2.74 15.77
CA LEU A 54 -11.24 1.41 15.76
C LEU A 54 -10.22 1.25 16.89
N LEU A 55 -9.28 2.20 17.03
CA LEU A 55 -8.26 2.21 18.09
C LEU A 55 -8.88 2.38 19.50
N CYS A 56 -10.10 2.92 19.58
CA CYS A 56 -10.89 2.94 20.80
C CYS A 56 -11.68 1.64 21.05
N GLN A 57 -11.46 0.59 20.25
CA GLN A 57 -12.12 -0.72 20.32
C GLN A 57 -13.62 -0.67 19.97
N HIS A 58 -14.02 0.26 19.10
CA HIS A 58 -15.39 0.30 18.60
C HIS A 58 -15.63 -0.80 17.55
N SER A 59 -16.58 -1.68 17.81
CA SER A 59 -16.75 -2.95 17.09
C SER A 59 -17.12 -2.85 15.61
N HIS A 60 -17.64 -1.70 15.15
CA HIS A 60 -18.08 -1.49 13.77
C HIS A 60 -16.93 -1.13 12.80
N TYR A 61 -15.76 -0.73 13.30
CA TYR A 61 -14.70 -0.12 12.48
C TYR A 61 -13.50 -1.03 12.23
N LYS A 62 -13.69 -2.36 12.24
CA LYS A 62 -12.60 -3.36 12.21
C LYS A 62 -11.57 -3.18 11.07
N ASP A 63 -12.01 -2.68 9.91
CA ASP A 63 -11.15 -2.48 8.73
C ASP A 63 -10.77 -1.01 8.49
N ALA A 64 -11.07 -0.10 9.43
CA ALA A 64 -10.91 1.33 9.21
C ALA A 64 -9.45 1.74 8.93
N ALA A 65 -8.48 1.13 9.62
CA ALA A 65 -7.06 1.39 9.38
C ALA A 65 -6.63 1.07 7.94
N VAL A 66 -7.10 -0.06 7.40
CA VAL A 66 -6.82 -0.48 6.02
C VAL A 66 -7.51 0.47 5.03
N ARG A 67 -8.79 0.83 5.27
CA ARG A 67 -9.52 1.78 4.41
C ARG A 67 -8.84 3.15 4.36
N LEU A 68 -8.40 3.66 5.50
CA LEU A 68 -7.65 4.91 5.59
C LEU A 68 -6.32 4.80 4.82
N ALA A 69 -5.60 3.67 4.96
CA ALA A 69 -4.37 3.45 4.22
C ALA A 69 -4.58 3.44 2.70
N ILE A 70 -5.66 2.82 2.22
CA ILE A 70 -6.06 2.82 0.81
C ILE A 70 -6.31 4.25 0.33
N LEU A 71 -7.13 5.01 1.06
CA LEU A 71 -7.46 6.38 0.67
C LEU A 71 -6.20 7.26 0.60
N CYS A 72 -5.33 7.21 1.62
CA CYS A 72 -4.07 7.96 1.61
C CYS A 72 -3.15 7.52 0.45
N GLY A 73 -3.02 6.22 0.22
CA GLY A 73 -2.16 5.67 -0.83
C GLY A 73 -2.61 5.98 -2.26
N GLN A 74 -3.91 6.23 -2.48
CA GLN A 74 -4.49 6.47 -3.81
C GLN A 74 -4.78 7.94 -4.11
N SER A 75 -4.88 8.80 -3.10
CA SER A 75 -5.36 10.17 -3.27
C SER A 75 -4.24 11.20 -3.45
N GLY A 76 -2.97 10.79 -3.53
CA GLY A 76 -1.85 11.73 -3.66
C GLY A 76 -1.49 12.46 -2.36
N ILE A 77 -1.88 11.91 -1.22
CA ILE A 77 -1.50 12.44 0.10
C ILE A 77 0.01 12.24 0.32
N SER A 78 0.69 13.28 0.78
CA SER A 78 2.13 13.24 0.97
C SER A 78 2.52 12.32 2.14
N VAL A 79 3.75 11.80 2.09
CA VAL A 79 4.35 11.03 3.21
C VAL A 79 4.31 11.82 4.52
N ALA A 80 4.55 13.14 4.45
CA ALA A 80 4.53 14.02 5.62
C ALA A 80 3.13 14.14 6.23
N THR A 81 2.07 14.19 5.41
CA THR A 81 0.69 14.18 5.91
C THR A 81 0.30 12.82 6.47
N ILE A 82 0.75 11.71 5.86
CA ILE A 82 0.58 10.37 6.42
C ILE A 82 1.21 10.28 7.83
N ASP A 83 2.42 10.82 8.01
CA ASP A 83 3.10 10.88 9.32
C ASP A 83 2.30 11.71 10.34
N ARG A 84 1.70 12.83 9.92
CA ARG A 84 0.85 13.64 10.80
C ARG A 84 -0.41 12.88 11.22
N ILE A 85 -1.04 12.14 10.29
CA ILE A 85 -2.20 11.30 10.59
C ILE A 85 -1.79 10.20 11.58
N HIS A 86 -0.65 9.54 11.36
CA HIS A 86 -0.10 8.53 12.28
C HIS A 86 0.10 9.08 13.69
N ILE A 87 0.76 10.23 13.83
CA ILE A 87 0.97 10.91 15.11
C ILE A 87 -0.36 11.23 15.81
N TYR A 88 -1.38 11.63 15.06
CA TYR A 88 -2.72 11.86 15.61
C TYR A 88 -3.38 10.55 16.07
N LEU A 89 -3.27 9.47 15.29
CA LEU A 89 -3.82 8.16 15.64
C LEU A 89 -3.16 7.54 16.88
N LEU A 90 -1.86 7.82 17.11
CA LEU A 90 -1.14 7.37 18.31
C LEU A 90 -1.76 7.86 19.62
N ILE A 91 -2.53 8.96 19.62
CA ILE A 91 -3.30 9.43 20.78
C ILE A 91 -4.32 8.36 21.23
N TYR A 92 -4.88 7.63 20.27
CA TYR A 92 -5.93 6.63 20.50
C TYR A 92 -5.39 5.20 20.61
N GLN A 93 -4.18 4.92 20.16
CA GLN A 93 -3.60 3.57 20.24
C GLN A 93 -3.32 3.15 21.69
N ARG A 94 -3.58 1.89 22.04
CA ARG A 94 -3.16 1.34 23.35
C ARG A 94 -1.74 0.79 23.28
N PHE A 95 -1.09 0.71 24.44
CA PHE A 95 0.24 0.11 24.54
C PHE A 95 0.22 -1.34 24.04
N GLY A 96 1.14 -1.68 23.12
CA GLY A 96 1.27 -3.01 22.53
C GLY A 96 0.39 -3.27 21.30
N GLU A 97 -0.49 -2.35 20.92
CA GLU A 97 -1.18 -2.39 19.62
C GLU A 97 -0.29 -1.77 18.54
N ALA A 98 -0.44 -2.21 17.28
CA ALA A 98 0.36 -1.76 16.14
C ALA A 98 -0.49 -1.16 15.01
N SER A 99 -1.81 -1.02 15.18
CA SER A 99 -2.72 -0.67 14.08
C SER A 99 -2.44 0.70 13.45
N ALA A 100 -1.98 1.69 14.22
CA ALA A 100 -1.55 2.97 13.68
C ALA A 100 -0.25 2.84 12.86
N ASP A 101 0.70 2.04 13.33
CA ASP A 101 1.96 1.78 12.62
C ASP A 101 1.70 0.99 11.32
N ASP A 102 0.84 -0.03 11.39
CA ASP A 102 0.38 -0.80 10.23
C ASP A 102 -0.31 0.11 9.20
N PHE A 103 -1.18 1.03 9.65
CA PHE A 103 -1.76 2.05 8.77
C PHE A 103 -0.66 2.85 8.06
N MET A 104 0.28 3.43 8.81
CA MET A 104 1.30 4.32 8.27
C MET A 104 2.15 3.60 7.22
N LEU A 105 2.64 2.41 7.55
CA LEU A 105 3.50 1.62 6.67
C LEU A 105 2.73 1.14 5.44
N THR A 106 1.48 0.72 5.61
CA THR A 106 0.61 0.31 4.49
C THR A 106 0.35 1.49 3.55
N ALA A 107 -0.02 2.66 4.08
CA ALA A 107 -0.29 3.85 3.28
C ALA A 107 0.95 4.29 2.47
N LYS A 108 2.13 4.30 3.10
CA LYS A 108 3.40 4.63 2.43
C LYS A 108 3.77 3.60 1.36
N ALA A 109 3.59 2.31 1.64
CA ALA A 109 3.84 1.24 0.68
C ALA A 109 2.91 1.35 -0.54
N LEU A 110 1.61 1.60 -0.31
CA LEU A 110 0.63 1.81 -1.38
C LEU A 110 0.97 3.05 -2.22
N LEU A 111 1.29 4.17 -1.58
CA LEU A 111 1.69 5.40 -2.27
C LEU A 111 2.88 5.13 -3.21
N LYS A 112 3.94 4.49 -2.71
CA LYS A 112 5.13 4.19 -3.52
C LYS A 112 4.85 3.15 -4.60
N ALA A 113 4.01 2.15 -4.33
CA ALA A 113 3.62 1.17 -5.34
C ALA A 113 2.80 1.81 -6.48
N HIS A 114 1.93 2.77 -6.16
CA HIS A 114 1.18 3.52 -7.17
C HIS A 114 2.07 4.46 -7.98
N GLU A 115 3.00 5.19 -7.33
CA GLU A 115 4.01 6.01 -8.01
C GLU A 115 4.87 5.21 -9.01
N LEU A 116 5.16 3.93 -8.71
CA LEU A 116 5.94 3.05 -9.58
C LEU A 116 5.15 2.49 -10.77
N SER A 117 3.81 2.51 -10.75
CA SER A 117 3.01 1.76 -11.72
C SER A 117 3.25 2.20 -13.17
N ASP A 118 3.23 3.50 -13.43
CA ASP A 118 3.38 4.03 -14.79
C ASP A 118 4.84 3.98 -15.29
N PRO A 119 5.86 4.39 -14.49
CA PRO A 119 7.25 4.23 -14.88
C PRO A 119 7.63 2.78 -15.18
N LEU A 120 7.09 1.82 -14.41
CA LEU A 120 7.38 0.41 -14.61
C LEU A 120 6.75 -0.13 -15.90
N LYS A 121 5.49 0.22 -16.20
CA LYS A 121 4.85 -0.10 -17.48
C LYS A 121 5.61 0.50 -18.67
N ALA A 122 6.07 1.74 -18.54
CA ALA A 122 6.89 2.39 -19.56
C ALA A 122 8.22 1.65 -19.77
N ALA A 123 8.90 1.27 -18.68
CA ALA A 123 10.13 0.49 -18.75
C ALA A 123 9.93 -0.87 -19.43
N VAL A 124 8.85 -1.58 -19.13
CA VAL A 124 8.46 -2.83 -19.82
C VAL A 124 8.30 -2.59 -21.32
N SER A 125 7.58 -1.52 -21.70
CA SER A 125 7.39 -1.16 -23.11
C SER A 125 8.70 -0.85 -23.83
N PHE A 126 9.61 -0.10 -23.20
CA PHE A 126 10.91 0.20 -23.80
C PHE A 126 11.79 -1.04 -23.92
N ALA A 127 11.83 -1.89 -22.90
CA ALA A 127 12.60 -3.14 -22.92
C ALA A 127 12.12 -4.09 -24.02
N ASN A 128 10.81 -4.14 -24.28
CA ASN A 128 10.24 -4.92 -25.39
C ASN A 128 10.77 -4.46 -26.77
N GLY A 129 11.14 -3.19 -26.92
CA GLY A 129 11.76 -2.65 -28.13
C GLY A 129 13.23 -3.03 -28.33
N VAL A 130 13.88 -3.67 -27.35
CA VAL A 130 15.31 -4.03 -27.43
C VAL A 130 15.45 -5.46 -27.96
N HIS A 131 15.94 -5.59 -29.20
CA HIS A 131 15.92 -6.87 -29.95
C HIS A 131 17.01 -7.89 -29.56
N GLY A 132 17.94 -7.56 -28.66
CA GLY A 132 18.97 -8.47 -28.16
C GLY A 132 18.49 -9.38 -27.02
N TRP A 133 19.21 -10.47 -26.72
CA TRP A 133 18.87 -11.37 -25.61
C TRP A 133 18.82 -10.65 -24.25
N ARG A 134 19.72 -9.68 -24.04
CA ARG A 134 19.71 -8.81 -22.85
C ARG A 134 18.43 -7.99 -22.74
N GLY A 135 17.92 -7.49 -23.88
CA GLY A 135 16.65 -6.79 -23.96
C GLY A 135 15.47 -7.68 -23.58
N ARG A 136 15.45 -8.91 -24.09
CA ARG A 136 14.43 -9.91 -23.73
C ARG A 136 14.49 -10.28 -22.24
N VAL A 137 15.68 -10.50 -21.67
CA VAL A 137 15.85 -10.73 -20.22
C VAL A 137 15.33 -9.55 -19.41
N ALA A 138 15.72 -8.32 -19.79
CA ALA A 138 15.26 -7.10 -19.12
C ALA A 138 13.74 -6.94 -19.19
N TYR A 139 13.14 -7.18 -20.35
CA TYR A 139 11.69 -7.18 -20.54
C TYR A 139 11.00 -8.17 -19.58
N GLN A 140 11.50 -9.41 -19.53
CA GLN A 140 10.95 -10.45 -18.66
C GLN A 140 11.05 -10.06 -17.17
N LEU A 141 12.19 -9.53 -16.72
CA LEU A 141 12.36 -9.10 -15.34
C LEU A 141 11.47 -7.91 -14.98
N LEU A 142 11.38 -6.90 -15.84
CA LEU A 142 10.52 -5.73 -15.61
C LEU A 142 9.04 -6.10 -15.62
N ALA A 143 8.62 -7.01 -16.51
CA ALA A 143 7.25 -7.54 -16.54
C ALA A 143 6.95 -8.34 -15.26
N ALA A 144 7.89 -9.17 -14.80
CA ALA A 144 7.75 -9.87 -13.53
C ALA A 144 7.56 -8.89 -12.36
N SER A 145 8.37 -7.83 -12.30
CA SER A 145 8.23 -6.78 -11.29
C SER A 145 6.85 -6.11 -11.33
N ASP A 146 6.32 -5.78 -12.52
CA ASP A 146 5.00 -5.17 -12.65
C ASP A 146 3.89 -6.06 -12.06
N TYR A 147 3.90 -7.34 -12.42
CA TYR A 147 2.97 -8.32 -11.87
C TYR A 147 3.09 -8.47 -10.34
N LEU A 148 4.32 -8.53 -9.82
CA LEU A 148 4.55 -8.67 -8.38
C LEU A 148 4.14 -7.42 -7.58
N VAL A 149 4.37 -6.22 -8.13
CA VAL A 149 3.88 -4.96 -7.54
C VAL A 149 2.35 -4.95 -7.50
N GLN A 150 1.67 -5.35 -8.58
CA GLN A 150 0.21 -5.47 -8.61
C GLN A 150 -0.31 -6.46 -7.56
N ALA A 151 0.36 -7.60 -7.38
CA ALA A 151 0.01 -8.57 -6.34
C ALA A 151 0.21 -8.00 -4.93
N ALA A 152 1.33 -7.31 -4.68
CA ALA A 152 1.63 -6.68 -3.40
C ALA A 152 0.59 -5.62 -3.02
N VAL A 153 0.22 -4.74 -3.95
CA VAL A 153 -0.87 -3.77 -3.76
C VAL A 153 -2.15 -4.48 -3.35
N GLN A 154 -2.53 -5.55 -4.06
CA GLN A 154 -3.76 -6.28 -3.77
C GLN A 154 -3.73 -7.00 -2.43
N LEU A 155 -2.57 -7.50 -2.00
CA LEU A 155 -2.40 -8.05 -0.64
C LEU A 155 -2.57 -6.97 0.43
N LEU A 156 -1.96 -5.80 0.24
CA LEU A 156 -2.03 -4.68 1.20
C LEU A 156 -3.44 -4.11 1.38
N ILE A 157 -4.28 -4.17 0.33
CA ILE A 157 -5.66 -3.66 0.38
C ILE A 157 -6.69 -4.74 0.75
N ASN A 158 -6.27 -5.95 1.15
CA ASN A 158 -7.15 -7.11 1.33
C ASN A 158 -8.04 -7.37 0.09
N GLY A 159 -7.42 -7.32 -1.09
CA GLY A 159 -8.07 -7.40 -2.39
C GLY A 159 -8.47 -8.81 -2.83
N ASN A 160 -8.71 -8.96 -4.12
CA ASN A 160 -9.29 -10.17 -4.69
C ASN A 160 -8.25 -11.33 -4.76
N LEU A 161 -8.49 -12.41 -4.03
CA LEU A 161 -7.60 -13.58 -3.98
C LEU A 161 -7.32 -14.22 -5.35
N PRO A 162 -8.33 -14.50 -6.21
CA PRO A 162 -8.09 -14.91 -7.60
C PRO A 162 -7.15 -13.99 -8.37
N TYR A 163 -7.35 -12.68 -8.29
CA TYR A 163 -6.51 -11.70 -8.97
C TYR A 163 -5.07 -11.72 -8.44
N ILE A 164 -4.88 -11.78 -7.11
CA ILE A 164 -3.56 -11.92 -6.48
C ILE A 164 -2.86 -13.17 -7.02
N ARG A 165 -3.55 -14.31 -7.06
CA ARG A 165 -3.01 -15.58 -7.57
C ARG A 165 -2.58 -15.47 -9.04
N GLU A 166 -3.42 -14.86 -9.87
CA GLU A 166 -3.12 -14.63 -11.28
C GLU A 166 -1.83 -13.81 -11.47
N LYS A 167 -1.71 -12.71 -10.72
CA LYS A 167 -0.54 -11.81 -10.80
C LYS A 167 0.73 -12.49 -10.29
N LEU A 168 0.67 -13.22 -9.18
CA LEU A 168 1.80 -14.02 -8.70
C LEU A 168 2.23 -15.07 -9.74
N HIS A 169 1.27 -15.76 -10.36
CA HIS A 169 1.56 -16.76 -11.39
C HIS A 169 2.24 -16.15 -12.62
N HIS A 170 1.71 -15.04 -13.14
CA HIS A 170 2.33 -14.34 -14.27
C HIS A 170 3.72 -13.79 -13.91
N GLY A 171 3.89 -13.21 -12.72
CA GLY A 171 5.19 -12.73 -12.24
C GLY A 171 6.25 -13.84 -12.23
N LEU A 172 5.90 -15.01 -11.67
CA LEU A 172 6.80 -16.18 -11.65
C LEU A 172 7.12 -16.68 -13.06
N LYS A 173 6.12 -16.74 -13.96
CA LYS A 173 6.32 -17.17 -15.35
C LYS A 173 7.33 -16.26 -16.08
N HIS A 174 7.21 -14.95 -15.90
CA HIS A 174 8.14 -13.98 -16.49
C HIS A 174 9.54 -14.10 -15.89
N PHE A 175 9.64 -14.27 -14.56
CA PHE A 175 10.93 -14.51 -13.90
C PHE A 175 11.63 -15.76 -14.45
N ILE A 176 10.92 -16.88 -14.57
CA ILE A 176 11.46 -18.11 -15.19
C ILE A 176 11.88 -17.86 -16.65
N GLY A 177 11.09 -17.10 -17.41
CA GLY A 177 11.43 -16.71 -18.78
C GLY A 177 12.74 -15.92 -18.87
N ALA A 178 12.98 -15.00 -17.93
CA ALA A 178 14.24 -14.26 -17.84
C ALA A 178 15.44 -15.19 -17.59
N LEU A 179 15.30 -16.13 -16.64
CA LEU A 179 16.34 -17.11 -16.33
C LEU A 179 16.67 -17.99 -17.55
N HIS A 180 15.65 -18.48 -18.25
CA HIS A 180 15.84 -19.29 -19.45
C HIS A 180 16.57 -18.50 -20.55
N GLU A 181 16.15 -17.27 -20.85
CA GLU A 181 16.86 -16.45 -21.84
C GLU A 181 18.30 -16.14 -21.43
N GLY A 182 18.56 -15.91 -20.14
CA GLY A 182 19.91 -15.68 -19.60
C GLY A 182 20.83 -16.90 -19.77
N VAL A 183 20.40 -18.06 -19.24
CA VAL A 183 21.17 -19.32 -19.31
C VAL A 183 21.42 -19.75 -20.74
N LYS A 184 20.41 -19.64 -21.62
CA LYS A 184 20.53 -20.03 -23.03
C LYS A 184 21.59 -19.22 -23.79
N ASN A 185 21.70 -17.92 -23.51
CA ASN A 185 22.54 -17.00 -24.29
C ASN A 185 23.88 -16.66 -23.61
N SER A 186 24.03 -16.94 -22.31
CA SER A 186 25.23 -16.60 -21.54
C SER A 186 25.41 -17.53 -20.33
N PRO A 187 25.55 -18.85 -20.55
CA PRO A 187 25.58 -19.84 -19.47
C PRO A 187 26.68 -19.58 -18.43
N ASP A 188 27.84 -19.09 -18.86
CA ASP A 188 28.99 -18.79 -17.98
C ASP A 188 28.76 -17.60 -17.03
N HIS A 189 27.68 -16.84 -17.20
CA HIS A 189 27.30 -15.71 -16.33
C HIS A 189 26.06 -15.99 -15.48
N PHE A 190 25.42 -17.14 -15.68
CA PHE A 190 24.17 -17.51 -15.01
C PHE A 190 24.28 -18.94 -14.49
N ASP A 191 25.12 -19.14 -13.49
CA ASP A 191 25.21 -20.38 -12.72
C ASP A 191 24.20 -20.37 -11.57
N PHE A 192 23.19 -21.24 -11.67
CA PHE A 192 22.12 -21.41 -10.69
C PHE A 192 22.23 -22.73 -9.93
N SER A 193 23.38 -23.41 -10.01
CA SER A 193 23.62 -24.71 -9.36
C SER A 193 23.45 -24.67 -7.82
N GLU A 194 23.63 -23.50 -7.21
CA GLU A 194 23.43 -23.28 -5.76
C GLU A 194 22.01 -22.85 -5.38
N THR A 195 21.20 -22.36 -6.34
CA THR A 195 19.81 -21.93 -6.08
C THR A 195 18.84 -23.10 -6.18
N GLY A 196 18.89 -24.00 -5.20
CA GLY A 196 17.91 -25.07 -5.08
C GLY A 196 16.56 -24.56 -4.55
N PHE A 197 15.54 -24.44 -5.42
CA PHE A 197 14.17 -24.59 -4.96
C PHE A 197 13.96 -26.06 -4.63
N LYS A 198 14.14 -26.44 -3.36
CA LYS A 198 13.63 -27.74 -2.90
C LYS A 198 12.12 -27.73 -3.14
N ASN A 199 11.66 -28.65 -3.99
CA ASN A 199 10.24 -28.90 -4.21
C ASN A 199 9.53 -29.00 -2.85
N VAL A 200 8.56 -28.11 -2.63
CA VAL A 200 7.56 -28.22 -1.56
C VAL A 200 6.33 -28.91 -2.15
#